data_AF-A0A7S2PDI9-F1
#
_entry.id   AF-A0A7S2PDI9-F1
#
_cell.length_a   1.000
_cell.length_b   1.000
_cell.length_c   1.000
_cell.angle_alpha   90.00
_cell.angle_beta   90.00
_cell.angle_gamma   90.00
#
_symmetry.space_group_name_H-M   'P 1'
#
loop_
_entity.id
_entity.type
_entity.pdbx_description
1 polymer ?
#
loop_
_entity_poly.entity_id
_entity_poly.type
_entity_poly.pdbx_seq_one_letter_code
_entity_poly.pdbx_strand_id
1 'polypeptide(L)'
;MLVRIFNIWVTLGVTSALQMPMSSSPTVSVSSSNSKFGFSHPLLTEGYPPAVIEYELNQHLDKPMLLYLPGFDGTLVAPFLQFPELGTEFDVRGLSIDMSDRSTFCELRDGVIN
;
A
#
# COMPACT_ATOMS: atom_id res chain seq x y z
N MET A 1 27.08 -19.68 -3.59
CA MET A 1 25.97 -18.73 -3.81
C MET A 1 25.36 -18.44 -2.44
N LEU A 2 25.52 -17.21 -1.96
CA LEU A 2 25.46 -16.86 -0.54
C LEU A 2 24.01 -16.59 -0.12
N VAL A 3 23.43 -17.48 0.69
CA VAL A 3 22.11 -17.29 1.33
C VAL A 3 22.33 -16.40 2.56
N ARG A 4 21.79 -15.17 2.56
CA ARG A 4 21.82 -14.29 3.73
C ARG A 4 20.56 -14.50 4.56
N ILE A 5 20.63 -15.41 5.54
CA ILE A 5 19.66 -15.50 6.64
C ILE A 5 20.09 -14.48 7.69
N PHE A 6 19.32 -13.40 7.85
CA PHE A 6 19.48 -12.51 8.99
C PHE A 6 18.67 -13.09 10.16
N ASN A 7 19.38 -13.79 11.04
CA ASN A 7 18.94 -14.05 12.41
C ASN A 7 19.29 -12.83 13.26
N ILE A 8 18.30 -12.16 13.85
CA ILE A 8 18.52 -11.23 14.95
C ILE A 8 17.77 -11.78 16.16
N TRP A 9 18.54 -12.31 17.09
CA TRP A 9 18.11 -12.62 18.45
C TRP A 9 18.03 -11.30 19.25
N VAL A 10 16.88 -11.01 19.85
CA VAL A 10 16.78 -10.14 21.02
C VAL A 10 16.05 -10.91 22.12
N THR A 11 16.68 -10.88 23.28
CA THR A 11 16.47 -11.64 24.51
C THR A 11 15.18 -11.33 25.27
N LEU A 12 14.73 -12.34 26.01
CA LEU A 12 13.59 -12.40 26.93
C LEU A 12 13.52 -11.26 27.97
N GLY A 13 12.30 -10.78 28.23
CA GLY A 13 11.93 -9.97 29.38
C GLY A 13 10.41 -9.79 29.46
N VAL A 14 9.73 -10.67 30.19
CA VAL A 14 8.32 -10.51 30.57
C VAL A 14 8.13 -9.26 31.42
N THR A 15 7.20 -8.37 31.05
CA THR A 15 6.26 -7.71 31.98
C THR A 15 5.26 -6.81 31.23
N SER A 16 4.00 -6.97 31.63
CA SER A 16 2.87 -6.05 31.46
C SER A 16 2.33 -5.78 30.06
N ALA A 17 1.12 -6.31 29.85
CA ALA A 17 0.13 -5.77 28.95
C ALA A 17 0.01 -4.24 29.14
N LEU A 18 0.44 -3.49 28.14
CA LEU A 18 -0.07 -2.16 27.88
C LEU A 18 -0.79 -2.23 26.53
N GLN A 19 -2.12 -2.32 26.64
CA GLN A 19 -3.07 -1.95 25.61
C GLN A 19 -2.57 -0.65 24.96
N MET A 20 -2.02 -0.74 23.75
CA MET A 20 -1.73 0.43 22.95
C MET A 20 -3.08 1.07 22.60
N PRO A 21 -3.30 2.37 22.89
CA PRO A 21 -4.51 3.03 22.44
C PRO A 21 -4.52 2.98 20.92
N MET A 22 -5.64 2.56 20.32
CA MET A 22 -5.88 2.73 18.89
C MET A 22 -5.76 4.22 18.57
N SER A 23 -4.59 4.65 18.11
CA SER A 23 -4.39 5.98 17.56
C SER A 23 -5.18 6.01 16.27
N SER A 24 -6.16 6.90 16.22
CA SER A 24 -7.03 7.17 15.09
C SER A 24 -6.31 6.98 13.76
N SER A 25 -6.83 6.07 12.92
CA SER A 25 -6.47 5.99 11.51
C SER A 25 -6.43 7.40 10.93
N PRO A 26 -5.40 7.79 10.17
CA PRO A 26 -5.51 8.98 9.36
C PRO A 26 -6.66 8.75 8.39
N THR A 27 -7.83 9.33 8.69
CA THR A 27 -8.93 9.43 7.73
C THR A 27 -8.43 10.37 6.64
N VAL A 28 -7.74 9.79 5.66
CA VAL A 28 -7.45 10.45 4.40
C VAL A 28 -8.80 10.84 3.83
N SER A 29 -9.09 12.13 3.86
CA SER A 29 -10.30 12.72 3.32
C SER A 29 -10.38 12.35 1.84
N VAL A 30 -11.28 11.42 1.52
CA VAL A 30 -11.68 11.11 0.14
C VAL A 30 -12.37 12.36 -0.39
N SER A 31 -11.67 13.09 -1.25
CA SER A 31 -12.27 14.18 -2.02
C SER A 31 -13.29 13.56 -2.98
N SER A 32 -14.58 13.79 -2.68
CA SER A 32 -15.71 13.44 -3.56
C SER A 32 -15.66 14.26 -4.85
N SER A 33 -14.78 13.87 -5.76
CA SER A 33 -15.06 13.96 -7.19
C SER A 33 -15.95 12.76 -7.56
N ASN A 34 -16.76 12.87 -8.61
CA ASN A 34 -17.54 11.75 -9.18
C ASN A 34 -16.60 10.71 -9.81
N SER A 35 -15.67 10.19 -9.01
CA SER A 35 -14.65 9.28 -9.45
C SER A 35 -15.19 7.87 -9.30
N LYS A 36 -15.39 7.24 -10.45
CA LYS A 36 -15.57 5.79 -10.60
C LYS A 36 -14.47 4.96 -9.92
N PHE A 37 -13.37 5.62 -9.56
CA PHE A 37 -12.13 5.04 -9.04
C PHE A 37 -11.80 5.58 -7.64
N GLY A 38 -11.44 4.67 -6.73
CA GLY A 38 -10.76 5.01 -5.49
C GLY A 38 -9.26 4.78 -5.64
N PHE A 39 -8.44 5.68 -5.09
CA PHE A 39 -7.00 5.48 -5.00
C PHE A 39 -6.57 5.40 -3.54
N SER A 40 -5.67 4.46 -3.23
CA SER A 40 -5.11 4.31 -1.89
C SER A 40 -3.61 4.05 -1.93
N HIS A 41 -2.93 4.27 -0.80
CA HIS A 41 -1.52 3.90 -0.62
C HIS A 41 -1.48 2.66 0.27
N PRO A 42 -1.58 1.44 -0.29
CA PRO A 42 -1.85 0.25 0.50
C PRO A 42 -0.74 -0.03 1.52
N LEU A 43 0.52 0.24 1.17
CA LEU A 43 1.64 0.07 2.08
C LEU A 43 1.66 1.10 3.22
N LEU A 44 1.17 2.31 2.99
CA LEU A 44 1.05 3.32 4.05
C LEU A 44 -0.14 3.03 4.97
N THR A 45 -1.27 2.62 4.38
CA THR A 45 -2.47 2.23 5.13
C THR A 45 -2.18 1.07 6.08
N GLU A 46 -1.41 0.08 5.63
CA GLU A 46 -1.01 -1.07 6.46
C GLU A 46 0.26 -0.80 7.31
N GLY A 47 0.83 0.41 7.26
CA GLY A 47 1.97 0.81 8.10
C GLY A 47 3.28 0.08 7.78
N TYR A 48 3.51 -0.29 6.53
CA TYR A 48 4.75 -0.97 6.11
C TYR A 48 5.96 -0.03 6.29
N PRO A 49 6.92 -0.34 7.19
CA PRO A 49 7.91 0.64 7.65
C PRO A 49 8.75 1.30 6.53
N PRO A 50 9.25 0.56 5.52
CA PRO A 50 9.95 1.18 4.39
C PRO A 50 9.12 2.26 3.68
N ALA A 51 7.85 1.97 3.39
CA ALA A 51 6.99 2.91 2.68
C ALA A 51 6.66 4.14 3.53
N VAL A 52 6.40 3.96 4.83
CA VAL A 52 6.12 5.06 5.76
C VAL A 52 7.30 6.02 5.86
N ILE A 53 8.51 5.49 6.05
CA ILE A 53 9.73 6.29 6.16
C ILE A 53 9.98 7.07 4.86
N GLU A 54 9.89 6.42 3.71
CA GLU A 54 10.09 7.07 2.41
C GLU A 54 9.04 8.16 2.14
N TYR A 55 7.81 7.97 2.59
CA TYR A 55 6.76 8.97 2.48
C TYR A 55 7.05 10.20 3.34
N GLU A 56 7.43 10.01 4.60
CA GLU A 56 7.81 11.11 5.52
C GLU A 56 9.03 11.90 5.00
N LEU A 57 9.97 11.21 4.35
CA LEU A 57 11.15 11.82 3.73
C LEU A 57 10.88 12.40 2.34
N ASN A 58 9.65 12.29 1.82
CA ASN A 58 9.26 12.69 0.46
C ASN A 58 10.06 12.03 -0.68
N GLN A 59 10.67 10.87 -0.42
CA GLN A 59 11.50 10.15 -1.40
C GLN A 59 10.67 9.40 -2.47
N HIS A 60 9.36 9.29 -2.27
CA HIS A 60 8.44 8.67 -3.23
C HIS A 60 8.18 9.53 -4.48
N LEU A 61 8.44 10.84 -4.41
CA LEU A 61 8.16 11.79 -5.51
C LEU A 61 9.01 11.54 -6.76
N ASP A 62 10.20 10.97 -6.59
CA ASP A 62 11.12 10.67 -7.69
C ASP A 62 10.91 9.26 -8.28
N LYS A 63 10.00 8.46 -7.70
CA LYS A 63 9.78 7.08 -8.12
C LYS A 63 8.71 6.99 -9.22
N PRO A 64 8.85 6.06 -10.19
CA PRO A 64 7.75 5.75 -11.09
C PRO A 64 6.56 5.20 -10.31
N MET A 65 5.35 5.59 -10.72
CA MET A 65 4.12 5.12 -10.09
C MET A 65 3.75 3.72 -10.59
N LEU A 66 3.46 2.81 -9.66
CA LEU A 66 2.89 1.49 -9.95
C LEU A 66 1.44 1.45 -9.45
N LEU A 67 0.51 1.49 -10.40
CA LEU A 67 -0.92 1.35 -10.11
C LEU A 67 -1.34 -0.12 -10.14
N TYR A 68 -1.81 -0.63 -9.01
CA TYR A 68 -2.24 -2.01 -8.83
C TYR A 68 -3.77 -2.09 -8.69
N LEU A 69 -4.40 -2.84 -9.59
CA LEU A 69 -5.81 -3.22 -9.48
C LEU A 69 -5.90 -4.63 -8.87
N PRO A 70 -6.41 -4.78 -7.62
CA PRO A 70 -6.54 -6.09 -7.00
C PRO A 70 -7.57 -6.94 -7.73
N GLY A 71 -7.36 -8.26 -7.70
CA GLY A 71 -8.38 -9.22 -8.09
C GLY A 71 -9.58 -9.22 -7.12
N PHE A 72 -10.58 -10.05 -7.42
CA PHE A 72 -11.84 -10.15 -6.67
C PHE A 72 -11.66 -10.41 -5.16
N ASP A 73 -10.58 -11.07 -4.75
CA ASP A 73 -10.26 -11.39 -3.35
C ASP A 73 -9.54 -10.23 -2.58
N GLY A 74 -9.45 -9.04 -3.19
CA GLY A 74 -9.41 -7.76 -2.47
C GLY A 74 -8.15 -7.38 -1.69
N THR A 75 -7.10 -8.21 -1.66
CA THR A 75 -5.92 -7.86 -0.86
C THR A 75 -4.99 -6.94 -1.63
N LEU A 76 -5.07 -5.64 -1.35
CA LEU A 76 -4.21 -4.62 -1.96
C LEU A 76 -2.72 -4.79 -1.62
N VAL A 77 -2.36 -5.52 -0.55
CA VAL A 77 -0.97 -5.70 -0.12
C VAL A 77 -0.31 -6.99 -0.59
N ALA A 78 -1.08 -7.97 -1.06
CA ALA A 78 -0.58 -9.29 -1.42
C ALA A 78 0.62 -9.29 -2.38
N PRO A 79 0.63 -8.54 -3.50
CA PRO A 79 1.78 -8.55 -4.41
C PRO A 79 3.06 -8.00 -3.78
N PHE A 80 2.95 -7.02 -2.87
CA PHE A 80 4.10 -6.38 -2.23
C PHE A 80 4.68 -7.23 -1.09
N LEU A 81 3.88 -8.10 -0.48
CA LEU A 81 4.38 -9.09 0.47
C LEU A 81 5.16 -10.21 -0.23
N GLN A 82 4.76 -10.55 -1.46
CA GLN A 82 5.44 -11.56 -2.27
C GLN A 82 6.68 -11.01 -2.97
N PHE A 83 6.65 -9.74 -3.38
CA PHE A 83 7.72 -9.03 -4.08
C PHE A 83 7.98 -7.67 -3.40
N PRO A 84 8.68 -7.65 -2.25
CA PRO A 84 8.94 -6.41 -1.50
C PRO A 84 9.69 -5.35 -2.30
N GLU A 85 10.46 -5.76 -3.31
CA GLU A 85 11.23 -4.87 -4.18
C GLU A 85 10.32 -3.86 -4.90
N LEU A 86 9.08 -4.26 -5.22
CA LEU A 86 8.09 -3.37 -5.84
C LEU A 86 7.76 -2.15 -4.98
N GLY A 87 7.69 -2.32 -3.66
CA GLY A 87 7.44 -1.23 -2.71
C GLY A 87 8.65 -0.31 -2.53
N THR A 88 9.84 -0.76 -2.91
CA THR A 88 11.07 0.04 -2.83
C THR A 88 11.41 0.74 -4.15
N GLU A 89 11.04 0.18 -5.29
CA GLU A 89 11.34 0.76 -6.61
C GLU A 89 10.25 1.71 -7.12
N PHE A 90 9.00 1.51 -6.71
CA PHE A 90 7.85 2.25 -7.23
C PHE A 90 7.08 3.00 -6.14
N ASP A 91 6.43 4.11 -6.52
CA ASP A 91 5.33 4.70 -5.73
C ASP A 91 4.07 3.85 -5.96
N VAL A 92 3.77 2.99 -4.99
CA VAL A 92 2.69 2.00 -5.09
C VAL A 92 1.34 2.62 -4.77
N ARG A 93 0.39 2.50 -5.70
CA ARG A 93 -0.99 2.94 -5.52
C ARG A 93 -1.98 1.81 -5.81
N GLY A 94 -2.94 1.63 -4.91
CA GLY A 94 -4.07 0.72 -5.08
C GLY A 94 -5.21 1.40 -5.82
N LEU A 95 -5.71 0.76 -6.86
CA LEU A 95 -6.95 1.16 -7.56
C LEU A 95 -8.12 0.35 -6.98
N SER A 96 -9.16 1.04 -6.56
CA SER A 96 -10.44 0.45 -6.15
C SER A 96 -11.50 0.82 -7.17
N ILE A 97 -12.29 -0.16 -7.61
CA ILE A 97 -13.38 0.01 -8.56
C ILE A 97 -14.65 -0.55 -7.91
N ASP A 98 -15.79 0.10 -8.15
CA ASP A 98 -17.08 -0.40 -7.68
C ASP A 98 -17.38 -1.81 -8.24
N MET A 99 -17.96 -2.69 -7.41
CA MET A 99 -18.27 -4.07 -7.79
C MET A 99 -19.32 -4.19 -8.91
N SER A 100 -20.15 -3.15 -9.08
CA SER A 100 -21.11 -3.04 -10.17
C SER A 100 -20.47 -2.59 -11.49
N ASP A 101 -19.23 -2.12 -11.47
CA ASP A 101 -18.56 -1.64 -12.67
C ASP A 101 -18.29 -2.78 -13.66
N ARG A 102 -18.52 -2.49 -14.94
CA ARG A 102 -18.36 -3.44 -16.06
C ARG A 102 -17.49 -2.86 -17.16
N SER A 103 -16.65 -1.89 -16.81
CA SER A 103 -15.72 -1.27 -17.76
C SER A 103 -14.79 -2.28 -18.39
N THR A 104 -14.56 -2.09 -19.67
CA THR A 104 -13.43 -2.70 -20.35
C THR A 104 -12.11 -2.10 -19.85
N PHE A 105 -11.01 -2.81 -20.05
CA PHE A 105 -9.67 -2.30 -19.72
C PHE A 105 -9.37 -0.95 -20.38
N CYS A 106 -9.83 -0.73 -21.62
CA CYS A 106 -9.60 0.53 -22.32
C CYS A 106 -10.31 1.70 -21.62
N GLU A 107 -11.57 1.50 -21.22
CA GLU A 107 -12.33 2.51 -20.48
C GLU A 107 -11.74 2.79 -19.10
N LEU A 108 -11.19 1.76 -18.43
CA LEU A 108 -10.48 1.93 -17.16
C LEU A 108 -9.20 2.74 -17.34
N ARG A 109 -8.38 2.37 -18.33
CA ARG A 109 -7.14 3.07 -18.66
C ARG A 109 -7.42 4.54 -18.97
N ASP A 110 -8.40 4.80 -19.83
CA ASP A 110 -8.74 6.15 -20.27
C ASP A 110 -9.31 7.00 -19.12
N GLY A 111 -9.98 6.37 -18.15
CA GLY A 111 -10.45 7.03 -16.93
C GLY A 111 -9.38 7.33 -15.88
N VAL A 112 -8.22 6.65 -15.94
CA VAL A 112 -7.09 6.86 -15.02
C VAL A 112 -6.06 7.85 -15.59
N ILE A 113 -5.88 7.87 -16.91
CA ILE A 113 -4.85 8.68 -17.58
C ILE A 113 -5.33 10.10 -17.93
N ASN A 114 -6.64 10.32 -18.02
CA ASN A 114 -7.23 11.66 -18.25
C ASN A 114 -7.26 12.52 -16.99
#